data_AF-V6SQ12-F1
#
_entry.id   AF-V6SQ12-F1
#
_cell.length_a   1.000
_cell.length_b   1.000
_cell.length_c   1.000
_cell.angle_alpha   90.00
_cell.angle_beta   90.00
_cell.angle_gamma   90.00
#
_symmetry.space_group_name_H-M   'P 1'
#
loop_
_entity.id
_entity.type
_entity.pdbx_description
1 polymer ?
#
loop_
_entity_poly.entity_id
_entity_poly.type
_entity_poly.pdbx_seq_one_letter_code
_entity_poly.pdbx_strand_id
1 'polypeptide(L)'
;MKKIFLLLVLFGLNSIAQEKFEFPLNENGQIIFTEVVPAEGKTKDDLYTNSKMFFVNTYKVTQDKLKQNKESYSVTDTQYSIMTIKANGSEVKVKLFYTISILSKDNKYKYEIKNILTKTEVSETPLEKLFDKTASEKAAQKPKAGETLKAYYAAINAEIETIKSNIKKEMAKSNASKSDW
;
A
#
# COMPACT_ATOMS: atom_id res chain seq x y z
N MET A 1 67.96 3.86 5.39
CA MET A 1 67.51 2.64 4.67
C MET A 1 66.90 1.71 5.71
N LYS A 2 65.68 1.18 5.65
CA LYS A 2 64.66 1.00 4.62
C LYS A 2 63.28 1.30 5.23
N LYS A 3 62.40 1.92 4.45
CA LYS A 3 60.97 2.08 4.75
C LYS A 3 60.33 0.68 4.69
N ILE A 4 59.64 0.25 5.74
CA ILE A 4 58.64 -0.83 5.62
C ILE A 4 57.29 -0.22 5.97
N PHE A 5 56.52 -0.08 4.89
CA PHE A 5 55.16 0.39 4.80
C PHE A 5 54.28 -0.77 5.30
N LEU A 6 53.68 -0.67 6.49
CA LEU A 6 52.64 -1.61 6.89
C LEU A 6 51.31 -1.11 6.34
N LEU A 7 51.07 -1.41 5.05
CA LEU A 7 49.78 -1.22 4.40
C LEU A 7 48.86 -2.37 4.84
N LEU A 8 48.25 -2.25 6.02
CA LEU A 8 47.24 -3.22 6.43
C LEU A 8 45.95 -2.93 5.67
N VAL A 9 45.68 -3.82 4.74
CA VAL A 9 44.54 -3.84 3.83
C VAL A 9 43.24 -3.71 4.63
N LEU A 10 42.61 -2.53 4.55
CA LEU A 10 41.18 -2.35 4.78
C LEU A 10 40.45 -3.14 3.68
N PHE A 11 40.29 -4.45 3.90
CA PHE A 11 39.26 -5.21 3.20
C PHE A 11 37.93 -4.59 3.63
N GLY A 12 37.46 -3.66 2.80
CA GLY A 12 36.10 -3.15 2.87
C GLY A 12 35.17 -4.35 2.80
N LEU A 13 34.67 -4.75 3.96
CA LEU A 13 33.42 -5.49 4.06
C LEU A 13 32.37 -4.56 3.47
N ASN A 14 32.20 -4.62 2.14
CA ASN A 14 30.97 -4.22 1.50
C ASN A 14 29.95 -5.21 2.05
N SER A 15 29.40 -4.90 3.23
CA SER A 15 28.16 -5.46 3.68
C SER A 15 27.15 -5.13 2.58
N ILE A 16 26.94 -6.08 1.68
CA ILE A 16 25.74 -6.09 0.84
C ILE A 16 24.62 -6.28 1.84
N ALA A 17 24.13 -5.17 2.39
CA ALA A 17 22.92 -5.16 3.18
C ALA A 17 21.86 -5.71 2.23
N GLN A 18 21.48 -6.98 2.44
CA GLN A 18 20.39 -7.58 1.70
C GLN A 18 19.18 -6.69 1.91
N GLU A 19 18.71 -6.06 0.83
CA GLU A 19 17.57 -5.18 0.87
C GLU A 19 16.35 -6.02 1.27
N LYS A 20 15.82 -5.78 2.46
CA LYS A 20 14.67 -6.51 2.98
C LYS A 20 13.40 -5.85 2.47
N PHE A 21 12.57 -6.62 1.78
CA PHE A 21 11.23 -6.20 1.37
C PHE A 21 10.26 -6.56 2.50
N GLU A 22 9.95 -5.58 3.35
CA GLU A 22 9.12 -5.79 4.53
C GLU A 22 7.75 -5.14 4.34
N PHE A 23 6.69 -5.93 4.55
CA PHE A 23 5.31 -5.45 4.56
C PHE A 23 4.68 -5.67 5.93
N PRO A 24 3.74 -4.82 6.37
CA PRO A 24 3.00 -5.05 7.60
C PRO A 24 2.13 -6.31 7.47
N LEU A 25 2.27 -7.23 8.42
CA LEU A 25 1.50 -8.47 8.48
C LEU A 25 0.51 -8.44 9.65
N ASN A 26 -0.67 -9.05 9.47
CA ASN A 26 -1.54 -9.38 10.60
C ASN A 26 -1.12 -10.69 11.28
N GLU A 27 -1.86 -11.06 12.33
CA GLU A 27 -1.67 -12.30 13.10
C GLU A 27 -1.78 -13.57 12.24
N ASN A 28 -2.46 -13.49 11.10
CA ASN A 28 -2.61 -14.59 10.14
C ASN A 28 -1.53 -14.59 9.04
N GLY A 29 -0.53 -13.70 9.11
CA GLY A 29 0.51 -13.57 8.11
C GLY A 29 0.06 -12.92 6.80
N GLN A 30 -1.08 -12.25 6.78
CA GLN A 30 -1.60 -11.54 5.60
C GLN A 30 -1.09 -10.10 5.59
N ILE A 31 -0.76 -9.59 4.40
CA ILE A 31 -0.32 -8.20 4.25
C ILE A 31 -1.52 -7.28 4.42
N ILE A 32 -1.44 -6.39 5.42
CA ILE A 32 -2.47 -5.38 5.71
C ILE A 32 -1.83 -4.07 6.14
N PHE A 33 -2.21 -2.99 5.46
CA PHE A 33 -1.87 -1.64 5.88
C PHE A 33 -3.04 -1.07 6.65
N THR A 34 -2.82 -0.72 7.92
CA THR A 34 -3.87 -0.17 8.78
C THR A 34 -3.33 0.95 9.65
N GLU A 35 -4.18 1.94 9.91
CA GLU A 35 -3.91 3.04 10.82
C GLU A 35 -5.24 3.51 11.43
N VAL A 36 -5.21 3.85 12.71
CA VAL A 36 -6.27 4.61 13.37
C VAL A 36 -5.86 6.07 13.36
N VAL A 37 -6.63 6.91 12.67
CA VAL A 37 -6.32 8.32 12.47
C VAL A 37 -7.27 9.17 13.32
N PRO A 38 -6.75 10.05 14.20
CA PRO A 38 -7.56 11.02 14.91
C PRO A 38 -8.16 12.05 13.93
N ALA A 39 -9.40 12.45 14.18
CA ALA A 39 -10.17 13.39 13.38
C ALA A 39 -11.04 14.24 14.31
N GLU A 40 -10.38 15.02 15.18
CA GLU A 40 -11.03 15.81 16.23
C GLU A 40 -12.13 16.72 15.65
N GLY A 41 -13.27 16.77 16.36
CA GLY A 41 -14.41 17.59 15.96
C GLY A 41 -15.26 17.00 14.82
N LYS A 42 -14.93 15.80 14.32
CA LYS A 42 -15.76 15.09 13.33
C LYS A 42 -16.66 14.06 14.00
N THR A 43 -17.94 14.05 13.64
CA THR A 43 -18.87 13.01 14.06
C THR A 43 -18.64 11.72 13.26
N LYS A 44 -19.06 10.58 13.80
CA LYS A 44 -19.07 9.31 13.07
C LYS A 44 -19.86 9.40 11.75
N ASP A 45 -20.97 10.14 11.73
CA ASP A 45 -21.81 10.31 10.54
C ASP A 45 -21.10 11.13 9.47
N ASP A 46 -20.33 12.14 9.90
CA ASP A 46 -19.51 12.94 9.00
C ASP A 46 -18.44 12.11 8.33
N LEU A 47 -17.70 11.35 9.13
CA LEU A 47 -16.63 10.47 8.67
C LEU A 47 -17.18 9.33 7.80
N TYR A 48 -18.35 8.80 8.13
CA TYR A 48 -19.02 7.78 7.32
C TYR A 48 -19.43 8.34 5.95
N THR A 49 -19.90 9.59 5.91
CA THR A 49 -20.19 10.27 4.65
C THR A 49 -18.92 10.53 3.84
N ASN A 50 -17.86 11.03 4.47
CA ASN A 50 -16.56 11.23 3.83
C ASN A 50 -15.97 9.91 3.30
N SER A 51 -16.17 8.80 4.01
CA SER A 51 -15.73 7.47 3.58
C SER A 51 -16.41 7.05 2.26
N LYS A 52 -17.71 7.29 2.10
CA LYS A 52 -18.40 7.05 0.83
C LYS A 52 -17.87 7.96 -0.27
N MET A 53 -17.69 9.25 0.05
CA MET A 53 -17.19 10.24 -0.90
C MET A 53 -15.77 9.96 -1.36
N PHE A 54 -14.94 9.31 -0.53
CA PHE A 54 -13.61 8.85 -0.94
C PHE A 54 -13.73 7.89 -2.13
N PHE A 55 -14.57 6.86 -2.05
CA PHE A 55 -14.73 5.91 -3.16
C PHE A 55 -15.33 6.58 -4.41
N VAL A 56 -16.32 7.46 -4.23
CA VAL A 56 -16.94 8.20 -5.34
C VAL A 56 -15.91 9.11 -6.03
N ASN A 57 -15.15 9.87 -5.26
CA ASN A 57 -14.26 10.89 -5.79
C ASN A 57 -12.98 10.28 -6.38
N THR A 58 -12.41 9.27 -5.72
CA THR A 58 -11.16 8.63 -6.12
C THR A 58 -11.36 7.57 -7.21
N TYR A 59 -12.39 6.73 -7.08
CA TYR A 59 -12.58 5.56 -7.96
C TYR A 59 -13.79 5.68 -8.88
N LYS A 60 -14.54 6.78 -8.82
CA LYS A 60 -15.75 7.01 -9.63
C LYS A 60 -16.81 5.91 -9.45
N VAL A 61 -16.84 5.30 -8.28
CA VAL A 61 -17.84 4.30 -7.89
C VAL A 61 -19.11 5.01 -7.47
N THR A 62 -20.26 4.51 -7.89
CA THR A 62 -21.56 5.04 -7.47
C THR A 62 -21.87 4.56 -6.04
N GLN A 63 -22.48 5.41 -5.20
CA GLN A 63 -22.67 5.09 -3.77
C GLN A 63 -23.50 3.82 -3.53
N ASP A 64 -24.43 3.50 -4.42
CA ASP A 64 -25.29 2.32 -4.40
C ASP A 64 -24.51 1.00 -4.57
N LYS A 65 -23.33 1.03 -5.19
CA LYS A 65 -22.48 -0.16 -5.38
C LYS A 65 -21.53 -0.42 -4.22
N LEU A 66 -21.38 0.53 -3.30
CA LEU A 66 -20.48 0.39 -2.16
C LEU A 66 -21.03 -0.59 -1.13
N LYS A 67 -20.18 -1.49 -0.63
CA LYS A 67 -20.54 -2.34 0.51
C LYS A 67 -20.53 -1.48 1.77
N GLN A 68 -21.74 -1.24 2.30
CA GLN A 68 -21.99 -0.38 3.44
C GLN A 68 -22.50 -1.21 4.62
N ASN A 69 -21.93 -0.98 5.82
CA ASN A 69 -22.48 -1.48 7.07
C ASN A 69 -22.79 -0.29 7.98
N LYS A 70 -24.09 -0.04 8.16
CA LYS A 70 -24.60 1.07 8.97
C LYS A 70 -24.42 0.84 10.47
N GLU A 71 -24.42 -0.40 10.93
CA GLU A 71 -24.24 -0.72 12.36
C GLU A 71 -22.81 -0.42 12.80
N SER A 72 -21.82 -0.79 11.97
CA SER A 72 -20.41 -0.57 12.25
C SER A 72 -19.85 0.72 11.64
N TYR A 73 -20.68 1.54 11.01
CA TYR A 73 -20.29 2.76 10.30
C TYR A 73 -19.08 2.55 9.37
N SER A 74 -19.15 1.49 8.55
CA SER A 74 -18.04 1.11 7.68
C SER A 74 -18.42 1.03 6.21
N VAL A 75 -17.51 1.48 5.36
CA VAL A 75 -17.60 1.39 3.91
C VAL A 75 -16.44 0.52 3.42
N THR A 76 -16.70 -0.43 2.54
CA THR A 76 -15.67 -1.31 1.97
C THR A 76 -15.87 -1.45 0.48
N ASP A 77 -14.77 -1.46 -0.28
CA ASP A 77 -14.81 -1.78 -1.70
C ASP A 77 -13.48 -2.35 -2.19
N THR A 78 -13.52 -3.12 -3.28
CA THR A 78 -12.35 -3.64 -3.97
C THR A 78 -12.08 -2.81 -5.21
N GLN A 79 -10.86 -2.30 -5.30
CA GLN A 79 -10.43 -1.37 -6.34
C GLN A 79 -9.12 -1.82 -6.95
N TYR A 80 -8.72 -1.14 -8.02
CA TYR A 80 -7.40 -1.33 -8.60
C TYR A 80 -6.78 -0.02 -9.07
N SER A 81 -5.46 -0.02 -9.13
CA SER A 81 -4.67 0.99 -9.83
C SER A 81 -3.73 0.33 -10.83
N ILE A 82 -3.19 1.13 -11.74
CA ILE A 82 -2.22 0.68 -12.73
C ILE A 82 -0.85 1.23 -12.32
N MET A 83 0.07 0.34 -12.03
CA MET A 83 1.48 0.64 -11.78
C MET A 83 2.31 0.38 -13.03
N THR A 84 3.39 1.14 -13.21
CA THR A 84 4.41 0.86 -14.22
C THR A 84 5.64 0.28 -13.54
N ILE A 85 6.00 -0.95 -13.88
CA ILE A 85 7.15 -1.66 -13.33
C ILE A 85 8.23 -1.77 -14.40
N LYS A 86 9.47 -1.41 -14.06
CA LYS A 86 10.63 -1.72 -14.91
C LYS A 86 11.07 -3.15 -14.65
N ALA A 87 10.88 -4.03 -15.64
CA ALA A 87 11.28 -5.42 -15.60
C ALA A 87 12.11 -5.75 -16.84
N ASN A 88 13.30 -6.31 -16.66
CA ASN A 88 14.23 -6.67 -17.76
C ASN A 88 14.54 -5.52 -18.74
N GLY A 89 14.57 -4.27 -18.26
CA GLY A 89 14.84 -3.10 -19.10
C GLY A 89 13.64 -2.60 -19.91
N SER A 90 12.45 -3.19 -19.72
CA SER A 90 11.20 -2.72 -20.33
C SER A 90 10.20 -2.28 -19.26
N GLU A 91 9.33 -1.35 -19.63
CA GLU A 91 8.22 -0.92 -18.78
C GLU A 91 7.01 -1.81 -19.00
N VAL A 92 6.49 -2.37 -17.91
CA VAL A 92 5.32 -3.26 -17.90
C VAL A 92 4.23 -2.62 -17.06
N LYS A 93 3.03 -2.51 -17.61
CA LYS A 93 1.84 -2.09 -16.87
C LYS A 93 1.30 -3.26 -16.06
N VAL A 94 1.12 -3.06 -14.76
CA VAL A 94 0.63 -4.07 -13.83
C VAL A 94 -0.54 -3.50 -13.06
N LYS A 95 -1.66 -4.22 -13.00
CA LYS A 95 -2.78 -3.83 -12.14
C LYS A 95 -2.50 -4.26 -10.70
N LEU A 96 -2.61 -3.34 -9.76
CA LEU A 96 -2.60 -3.63 -8.33
C LEU A 96 -4.05 -3.62 -7.85
N PHE A 97 -4.60 -4.79 -7.52
CA PHE A 97 -5.91 -4.90 -6.89
C PHE A 97 -5.76 -4.90 -5.38
N TYR A 98 -6.74 -4.31 -4.70
CA TYR A 98 -6.77 -4.21 -3.24
C TYR A 98 -8.20 -3.98 -2.73
N THR A 99 -8.47 -4.40 -1.50
CA THR A 99 -9.69 -4.06 -0.76
C THR A 99 -9.39 -2.95 0.24
N ILE A 100 -10.18 -1.88 0.21
CA ILE A 100 -10.13 -0.80 1.19
C ILE A 100 -11.36 -0.91 2.09
N SER A 101 -11.16 -0.91 3.41
CA SER A 101 -12.21 -0.78 4.40
C SER A 101 -11.96 0.47 5.25
N ILE A 102 -12.96 1.33 5.42
CA ILE A 102 -12.89 2.51 6.30
C ILE A 102 -13.99 2.38 7.34
N LEU A 103 -13.62 2.44 8.63
CA LEU A 103 -14.52 2.36 9.78
C LEU A 103 -14.52 3.71 10.50
N SER A 104 -15.69 4.26 10.76
CA SER A 104 -15.86 5.59 11.35
C SER A 104 -16.33 5.52 12.80
N LYS A 105 -15.74 6.34 13.67
CA LYS A 105 -16.17 6.59 15.05
C LYS A 105 -16.10 8.08 15.34
N ASP A 106 -16.73 8.54 16.41
CA ASP A 106 -16.57 9.95 16.80
C ASP A 106 -15.10 10.27 17.04
N ASN A 107 -14.65 11.39 16.46
CA ASN A 107 -13.30 11.93 16.53
C ASN A 107 -12.18 11.04 15.96
N LYS A 108 -12.47 9.93 15.27
CA LYS A 108 -11.43 9.07 14.66
C LYS A 108 -11.99 8.11 13.62
N TYR A 109 -11.13 7.66 12.73
CA TYR A 109 -11.44 6.58 11.80
C TYR A 109 -10.31 5.58 11.72
N LYS A 110 -10.61 4.36 11.29
CA LYS A 110 -9.62 3.34 10.96
C LYS A 110 -9.75 3.01 9.48
N TYR A 111 -8.63 2.92 8.77
CA TYR A 111 -8.61 2.32 7.44
C TYR A 111 -7.82 1.01 7.44
N GLU A 112 -8.18 0.13 6.50
CA GLU A 112 -7.50 -1.12 6.21
C GLU A 112 -7.36 -1.27 4.69
N ILE A 113 -6.14 -1.49 4.21
CA ILE A 113 -5.86 -1.85 2.81
C ILE A 113 -5.29 -3.27 2.83
N LYS A 114 -6.01 -4.21 2.24
CA LYS A 114 -5.75 -5.67 2.35
C LYS A 114 -6.13 -6.41 1.07
N ASN A 115 -5.92 -7.72 1.05
CA ASN A 115 -6.20 -8.60 -0.09
C ASN A 115 -5.51 -8.09 -1.37
N ILE A 116 -4.22 -7.76 -1.25
CA ILE A 116 -3.49 -7.08 -2.30
C ILE A 116 -2.93 -8.11 -3.26
N LEU A 117 -3.16 -7.91 -4.56
CA LEU A 117 -2.62 -8.77 -5.60
C LEU A 117 -2.21 -7.97 -6.83
N THR A 118 -1.19 -8.47 -7.51
CA THR A 118 -0.78 -7.95 -8.83
C THR A 118 -1.41 -8.80 -9.93
N LYS A 119 -1.85 -8.15 -11.01
CA LYS A 119 -2.39 -8.80 -12.19
C LYS A 119 -1.74 -8.26 -13.45
N THR A 120 -1.22 -9.18 -14.26
CA THR A 120 -0.75 -8.95 -15.63
C THR A 120 -1.71 -9.65 -16.61
N GLU A 121 -1.43 -9.57 -17.91
CA GLU A 121 -2.19 -10.32 -18.92
C GLU A 121 -2.13 -11.84 -18.72
N VAL A 122 -1.07 -12.36 -18.10
CA VAL A 122 -0.78 -13.81 -18.01
C VAL A 122 -0.82 -14.38 -16.61
N SER A 123 -0.88 -13.53 -15.57
CA SER A 123 -0.80 -13.98 -14.19
C SER A 123 -1.52 -13.07 -13.21
N GLU A 124 -2.01 -13.69 -12.14
CA GLU A 124 -2.49 -13.02 -10.94
C GLU A 124 -1.70 -13.56 -9.75
N THR A 125 -1.17 -12.69 -8.91
CA THR A 125 -0.26 -13.08 -7.83
C THR A 125 -0.53 -12.24 -6.58
N PRO A 126 -0.99 -12.87 -5.47
CA PRO A 126 -1.08 -12.22 -4.17
C PRO A 126 0.27 -11.71 -3.70
N LEU A 127 0.27 -10.60 -2.97
CA LEU A 127 1.49 -9.94 -2.53
C LEU A 127 2.34 -10.83 -1.62
N GLU A 128 1.69 -11.63 -0.76
CA GLU A 128 2.34 -12.60 0.13
C GLU A 128 3.18 -13.62 -0.63
N LYS A 129 2.72 -14.00 -1.84
CA LYS A 129 3.44 -14.92 -2.72
C LYS A 129 4.53 -14.20 -3.52
N LEU A 130 4.29 -12.95 -3.93
CA LEU A 130 5.26 -12.16 -4.69
C LEU A 130 6.52 -11.88 -3.87
N PHE A 131 6.37 -11.71 -2.56
CA PHE A 131 7.45 -11.40 -1.62
C PHE A 131 7.74 -12.53 -0.63
N ASP A 132 7.40 -13.78 -0.98
CA ASP A 132 7.74 -14.90 -0.13
C ASP A 132 9.27 -15.09 -0.02
N LYS A 133 9.68 -15.92 0.95
CA LYS A 133 11.10 -16.22 1.20
C LYS A 133 11.80 -16.75 -0.06
N THR A 134 11.11 -17.57 -0.85
CA THR A 134 11.65 -18.17 -2.08
C THR A 134 11.91 -17.13 -3.16
N ALA A 135 11.01 -16.15 -3.31
CA ALA A 135 11.16 -15.03 -4.25
C ALA A 135 12.35 -14.15 -3.85
N SER A 136 12.47 -13.86 -2.56
CA SER A 136 13.58 -13.08 -1.99
C SER A 136 14.94 -13.79 -2.14
N GLU A 137 14.98 -15.10 -1.93
CA GLU A 137 16.18 -15.92 -2.16
C GLU A 137 16.59 -15.96 -3.64
N LYS A 138 15.61 -16.09 -4.55
CA LYS A 138 15.86 -16.03 -6.01
C LYS A 138 16.36 -14.66 -6.45
N ALA A 139 15.82 -13.59 -5.88
CA ALA A 139 16.26 -12.22 -6.12
C ALA A 139 17.72 -12.00 -5.70
N ALA A 140 18.13 -12.58 -4.56
CA ALA A 140 19.51 -12.49 -4.07
C ALA A 140 20.52 -13.18 -5.01
N GLN A 141 20.09 -14.22 -5.74
CA GLN A 141 20.97 -14.98 -6.65
C GLN A 141 20.93 -14.46 -8.10
N LYS A 142 19.92 -13.67 -8.49
CA LYS A 142 19.72 -13.19 -9.86
C LYS A 142 19.49 -11.67 -9.88
N PRO A 143 20.48 -10.86 -10.30
CA PRO A 143 20.40 -9.40 -10.24
C PRO A 143 19.14 -8.80 -10.88
N LYS A 144 18.77 -9.24 -12.09
CA LYS A 144 17.56 -8.77 -12.79
C LYS A 144 16.25 -9.11 -12.05
N ALA A 145 16.20 -10.25 -11.35
CA ALA A 145 15.05 -10.61 -10.54
C ALA A 145 14.96 -9.73 -9.29
N GLY A 146 16.10 -9.41 -8.67
CA GLY A 146 16.18 -8.45 -7.57
C GLY A 146 15.75 -7.04 -7.96
N GLU A 147 16.22 -6.53 -9.10
CA GLU A 147 15.80 -5.23 -9.65
C GLU A 147 14.30 -5.18 -9.91
N THR A 148 13.74 -6.25 -10.49
CA THR A 148 12.30 -6.33 -10.75
C THR A 148 11.52 -6.36 -9.43
N LEU A 149 11.92 -7.16 -8.46
CA LEU A 149 11.26 -7.25 -7.15
C LEU A 149 11.33 -5.91 -6.39
N LYS A 150 12.46 -5.21 -6.48
CA LYS A 150 12.64 -3.85 -5.95
C LYS A 150 11.71 -2.85 -6.64
N ALA A 151 11.57 -2.92 -7.95
CA ALA A 151 10.66 -2.06 -8.69
C ALA A 151 9.19 -2.29 -8.29
N TYR A 152 8.79 -3.56 -8.09
CA TYR A 152 7.49 -3.90 -7.52
C TYR A 152 7.32 -3.30 -6.12
N TYR A 153 8.26 -3.55 -5.21
CA TYR A 153 8.19 -3.06 -3.84
C TYR A 153 8.04 -1.54 -3.76
N ALA A 154 8.85 -0.81 -4.55
CA ALA A 154 8.80 0.65 -4.59
C ALA A 154 7.46 1.16 -5.14
N ALA A 155 6.99 0.60 -6.26
CA ALA A 155 5.74 1.01 -6.89
C ALA A 155 4.51 0.72 -5.99
N ILE A 156 4.48 -0.45 -5.34
CA ILE A 156 3.41 -0.81 -4.42
C ILE A 156 3.37 0.15 -3.23
N ASN A 157 4.52 0.41 -2.59
CA ASN A 157 4.54 1.33 -1.45
C ASN A 157 4.15 2.76 -1.85
N ALA A 158 4.61 3.25 -3.00
CA ALA A 158 4.22 4.56 -3.51
C ALA A 158 2.69 4.66 -3.75
N GLU A 159 2.10 3.61 -4.30
CA GLU A 159 0.65 3.54 -4.52
C GLU A 159 -0.12 3.47 -3.21
N ILE A 160 0.33 2.65 -2.25
CA ILE A 160 -0.28 2.55 -0.92
C ILE A 160 -0.24 3.90 -0.20
N GLU A 161 0.89 4.62 -0.24
CA GLU A 161 0.98 5.97 0.33
C GLU A 161 0.05 6.97 -0.37
N THR A 162 -0.12 6.86 -1.68
CA THR A 162 -1.09 7.66 -2.43
C THR A 162 -2.51 7.39 -1.96
N ILE A 163 -2.89 6.12 -1.78
CA ILE A 163 -4.20 5.73 -1.25
C ILE A 163 -4.41 6.28 0.15
N LYS A 164 -3.43 6.10 1.06
CA LYS A 164 -3.50 6.63 2.43
C LYS A 164 -3.67 8.15 2.44
N SER A 165 -2.92 8.85 1.60
CA SER A 165 -3.01 10.31 1.44
C SER A 165 -4.39 10.75 0.96
N ASN A 166 -4.94 10.06 -0.05
CA ASN A 166 -6.28 10.35 -0.57
C ASN A 166 -7.38 10.09 0.47
N ILE A 167 -7.27 9.00 1.24
CA ILE A 167 -8.17 8.75 2.37
C ILE A 167 -8.09 9.91 3.35
N LYS A 168 -6.88 10.24 3.85
CA LYS A 168 -6.68 11.34 4.83
C LYS A 168 -7.23 12.67 4.33
N LYS A 169 -6.99 13.00 3.07
CA LYS A 169 -7.50 14.21 2.42
C LYS A 169 -9.02 14.26 2.39
N GLU A 170 -9.68 13.16 2.03
CA GLU A 170 -11.14 13.12 2.00
C GLU A 170 -11.74 13.20 3.40
N MET A 171 -11.17 12.45 4.36
CA MET A 171 -11.68 12.41 5.74
C MET A 171 -11.54 13.76 6.45
N ALA A 172 -10.56 14.59 6.08
CA ALA A 172 -10.39 15.94 6.62
C ALA A 172 -11.46 16.94 6.15
N LYS A 173 -12.13 16.69 5.02
CA LYS A 173 -13.13 17.62 4.47
C LYS A 173 -14.28 17.83 5.43
N SER A 174 -14.69 19.08 5.59
CA SER A 174 -15.97 19.40 6.22
C SER A 174 -17.07 18.95 5.27
N ASN A 175 -18.07 18.23 5.80
CA ASN A 175 -19.30 18.08 5.04
C ASN A 175 -19.89 19.47 4.88
N ALA A 176 -20.27 19.84 3.66
CA ALA A 176 -21.10 21.01 3.46
C ALA A 176 -22.29 20.84 4.41
N SER A 177 -22.54 21.86 5.24
CA SER A 177 -23.68 21.89 6.15
C SER A 177 -24.89 21.39 5.41
N LYS A 178 -25.69 20.52 6.05
CA LYS A 178 -27.05 20.24 5.59
C LYS A 178 -27.63 21.59 5.19
N SER A 179 -27.86 21.76 3.89
CA SER A 179 -28.60 22.90 3.39
C SER A 179 -29.92 22.81 4.12
N ASP A 180 -30.15 23.70 5.08
CA ASP A 180 -31.47 23.99 5.61
C ASP A 180 -32.26 24.52 4.41
N TRP A 181 -32.87 23.59 3.67
CA TRP A 181 -33.91 23.85 2.69
C TRP A 181 -35.20 23.26 3.24
#